data_AF-A0A6A4INN7-F1
#
_entry.id   AF-A0A6A4INN7-F1
#
_cell.length_a   1.000
_cell.length_b   1.000
_cell.length_c   1.000
_cell.angle_alpha   90.00
_cell.angle_beta   90.00
_cell.angle_gamma   90.00
#
_symmetry.space_group_name_H-M   'P 1'
#
loop_
_entity.id
_entity.type
_entity.pdbx_description
1 polymer ?
#
loop_
_entity_poly.entity_id
_entity_poly.type
_entity_poly.pdbx_seq_one_letter_code
_entity_poly.pdbx_strand_id
1 'polypeptide(L)'
;MDLLTEDFARILHVPPIHKISQDLLGYIFEICCKATRGLKREQESQYVQHIDPLVLSQICSRWRSIILSMPLLWIYVPVRLRGYRAPRLSAIVQLRAARSRNLPLAISFRAGDKGAVEHPCQLMP
;
A
#
# COMPACT_ATOMS: atom_id res chain seq x y z
N MET A 1 -34.94 -10.28 -29.14
CA MET A 1 -33.95 -10.57 -28.09
C MET A 1 -33.15 -9.31 -27.92
N ASP A 2 -33.44 -8.62 -26.82
CA ASP A 2 -33.40 -7.17 -26.72
C ASP A 2 -32.01 -6.59 -26.43
N LEU A 3 -31.71 -5.45 -27.07
CA LEU A 3 -30.51 -4.63 -26.86
C LEU A 3 -30.28 -4.27 -25.39
N LEU A 4 -31.35 -4.19 -24.59
CA LEU A 4 -31.28 -3.95 -23.14
C LEU A 4 -30.54 -5.09 -22.41
N THR A 5 -30.74 -6.34 -22.83
CA THR A 5 -30.16 -7.52 -22.18
C THR A 5 -28.65 -7.61 -22.42
N GLU A 6 -28.16 -7.15 -23.58
CA GLU A 6 -26.73 -7.04 -23.86
C GLU A 6 -26.05 -5.95 -23.04
N ASP A 7 -26.71 -4.81 -22.83
CA ASP A 7 -26.19 -3.74 -21.97
C ASP A 7 -26.11 -4.17 -20.50
N PHE A 8 -27.13 -4.88 -20.00
CA PHE A 8 -27.08 -5.45 -18.65
C PHE A 8 -25.97 -6.50 -18.50
N ALA A 9 -25.75 -7.35 -19.51
CA ALA A 9 -24.66 -8.32 -19.51
C ALA A 9 -23.27 -7.65 -19.52
N ARG A 10 -23.10 -6.54 -20.26
CA ARG A 10 -21.87 -5.73 -20.26
C ARG A 10 -21.62 -5.07 -18.90
N ILE A 11 -22.66 -4.59 -18.22
CA ILE A 11 -22.55 -4.01 -16.87
C ILE A 11 -22.25 -5.10 -15.82
N LEU A 12 -22.75 -6.33 -16.00
CA LEU A 12 -22.49 -7.45 -15.09
C LEU A 12 -21.03 -7.95 -15.14
N HIS A 13 -20.35 -7.84 -16.28
CA HIS A 13 -18.96 -8.28 -16.44
C HIS A 13 -17.90 -7.29 -15.97
N VAL A 14 -18.29 -6.07 -15.58
CA VAL A 14 -17.33 -5.13 -15.00
C VAL A 14 -16.93 -5.63 -13.62
N PRO A 15 -15.63 -5.92 -13.37
CA PRO A 15 -15.18 -6.40 -12.06
C PRO A 15 -15.66 -5.46 -10.95
N PRO A 16 -16.13 -5.98 -9.79
CA PRO A 16 -16.76 -5.18 -8.74
C PRO A 16 -15.96 -3.94 -8.32
N ILE A 17 -14.63 -4.04 -8.37
CA ILE A 17 -13.70 -2.95 -8.05
C ILE A 17 -13.93 -1.67 -8.86
N HIS A 18 -14.45 -1.76 -10.08
CA HIS A 18 -14.72 -0.60 -10.91
C HIS A 18 -16.10 0.02 -10.63
N LYS A 19 -16.99 -0.69 -9.92
CA LYS A 19 -18.31 -0.19 -9.50
C LYS A 19 -18.28 0.54 -8.16
N ILE A 20 -17.24 0.32 -7.35
CA ILE A 20 -17.01 1.02 -6.08
C ILE A 20 -16.77 2.51 -6.38
N SER A 21 -17.23 3.44 -5.54
CA SER A 21 -16.93 4.88 -5.70
C SER A 21 -15.45 5.19 -5.43
N GLN A 22 -14.99 6.39 -5.79
CA GLN A 22 -13.62 6.80 -5.48
C GLN A 22 -13.38 6.89 -3.96
N ASP A 23 -14.37 7.38 -3.20
CA ASP A 23 -14.26 7.54 -1.75
C ASP A 23 -14.15 6.20 -1.02
N LEU A 24 -14.94 5.21 -1.43
CA LEU A 24 -14.90 3.88 -0.84
C LEU A 24 -13.58 3.16 -1.18
N LEU A 25 -13.06 3.33 -2.39
CA LEU A 25 -11.71 2.85 -2.74
C LEU A 25 -10.63 3.54 -1.90
N GLY A 26 -10.74 4.85 -1.70
CA GLY A 26 -9.84 5.61 -0.83
C GLY A 26 -9.86 5.07 0.59
N TYR A 27 -11.04 4.83 1.16
CA TYR A 27 -11.21 4.24 2.48
C TYR A 27 -10.58 2.84 2.59
N ILE A 28 -10.77 1.98 1.57
CA ILE A 28 -10.11 0.67 1.50
C ILE A 28 -8.59 0.84 1.50
N PHE A 29 -8.04 1.76 0.69
CA PHE A 29 -6.60 2.01 0.64
C PHE A 29 -6.06 2.54 1.97
N GLU A 30 -6.79 3.40 2.66
CA GLU A 30 -6.44 3.86 4.00
C GLU A 30 -6.33 2.69 5.00
N ILE A 31 -7.28 1.75 4.95
CA ILE A 31 -7.25 0.53 5.78
C ILE A 31 -6.05 -0.35 5.42
N CYS A 32 -5.84 -0.62 4.13
CA CYS A 32 -4.76 -1.48 3.64
C CYS A 32 -3.36 -0.91 3.95
N CYS A 33 -3.19 0.40 3.83
CA CYS A 33 -1.94 1.10 4.08
C CYS A 33 -1.76 1.55 5.54
N LYS A 34 -2.80 1.45 6.38
CA LYS A 34 -2.85 1.96 7.77
C LYS A 34 -2.40 3.43 7.90
N ALA A 35 -2.78 4.28 6.96
CA ALA A 35 -2.32 5.66 6.88
C ALA A 35 -2.61 6.50 8.14
N THR A 36 -3.65 6.15 8.90
CA THR A 36 -4.07 6.82 10.14
C THR A 36 -3.37 6.31 11.42
N ARG A 37 -2.60 5.22 11.36
CA ARG A 37 -2.19 4.49 12.58
C ARG A 37 -0.77 4.76 13.08
N GLY A 38 -0.05 5.70 12.47
CA GLY A 38 1.28 6.13 12.92
C GLY A 38 1.32 6.84 14.30
N LEU A 39 0.19 7.00 14.98
CA LEU A 39 0.07 7.74 16.24
C LEU A 39 -0.48 6.92 17.43
N LYS A 40 -0.86 5.65 17.24
CA LYS A 40 -1.36 4.80 18.35
C LYS A 40 -0.57 3.51 18.48
N ARG A 41 -0.09 3.31 19.70
CA ARG A 41 0.90 2.37 20.21
C ARG A 41 0.49 0.89 20.06
N GLU A 42 1.43 0.09 19.53
CA GLU A 42 1.87 -1.25 19.94
C GLU A 42 0.81 -2.24 20.48
N GLN A 43 -0.20 -2.66 19.71
CA GLN A 43 -0.93 -3.91 20.03
C GLN A 43 -1.73 -4.51 18.87
N GLU A 44 -1.21 -4.48 17.64
CA GLU A 44 -1.79 -5.30 16.57
C GLU A 44 -0.76 -6.33 16.11
N SER A 45 -1.20 -7.59 16.15
CA SER A 45 -0.45 -8.82 15.91
C SER A 45 0.64 -8.69 14.85
N GLN A 46 1.77 -9.34 15.14
CA GLN A 46 2.99 -9.54 14.33
C GLN A 46 2.79 -9.94 12.85
N TYR A 47 1.54 -10.12 12.39
CA TYR A 47 1.18 -10.72 11.11
C TYR A 47 0.39 -9.81 10.16
N VAL A 48 -0.07 -8.62 10.57
CA VAL A 48 -0.75 -7.72 9.63
C VAL A 48 0.29 -7.00 8.76
N GLN A 49 0.67 -7.61 7.63
CA GLN A 49 1.52 -6.99 6.61
C GLN A 49 0.75 -5.81 6.00
N HIS A 50 1.25 -4.58 6.18
CA HIS A 50 0.68 -3.40 5.52
C HIS A 50 1.12 -3.38 4.06
N ILE A 51 0.20 -3.03 3.17
CA ILE A 51 0.52 -2.90 1.75
C ILE A 51 1.11 -1.52 1.53
N ASP A 52 2.30 -1.46 0.94
CA ASP A 52 2.90 -0.19 0.54
C ASP A 52 2.01 0.46 -0.55
N PRO A 53 1.61 1.74 -0.43
CA PRO A 53 0.81 2.42 -1.45
C PRO A 53 1.48 2.45 -2.84
N LEU A 54 2.80 2.35 -2.92
CA LEU A 54 3.50 2.16 -4.18
C LEU A 54 3.07 0.87 -4.86
N VAL A 55 2.90 -0.23 -4.11
CA VAL A 55 2.41 -1.52 -4.65
C VAL A 55 0.99 -1.35 -5.17
N LEU A 56 0.11 -0.75 -4.37
CA LEU A 56 -1.28 -0.50 -4.80
C LEU A 56 -1.35 0.42 -6.03
N SER A 57 -0.42 1.37 -6.17
CA SER A 57 -0.36 2.29 -7.30
C SER A 57 0.03 1.63 -8.63
N GLN A 58 0.56 0.40 -8.61
CA GLN A 58 0.94 -0.32 -9.83
C GLN A 58 -0.19 -1.18 -10.42
N ILE A 59 -1.34 -1.31 -9.74
CA ILE A 59 -2.41 -2.23 -10.16
C ILE A 59 -3.14 -1.73 -11.42
N CYS A 60 -3.64 -0.50 -11.39
CA CYS A 60 -4.24 0.13 -12.57
C CYS A 60 -4.18 1.66 -12.49
N SER A 61 -4.46 2.35 -13.60
CA SER A 61 -4.45 3.82 -13.69
C SER A 61 -5.39 4.48 -12.67
N ARG A 62 -6.58 3.90 -12.46
CA ARG A 62 -7.57 4.40 -11.49
C ARG A 62 -7.04 4.34 -10.05
N TRP A 63 -6.46 3.20 -9.65
CA TRP A 63 -5.89 3.05 -8.31
C TRP A 63 -4.73 4.01 -8.11
N ARG A 64 -3.84 4.12 -9.11
CA ARG A 64 -2.75 5.09 -9.11
C ARG A 64 -3.29 6.50 -8.87
N SER A 65 -4.29 6.95 -9.62
CA SER A 65 -4.85 8.30 -9.49
C SER A 65 -5.37 8.59 -8.07
N ILE A 66 -6.10 7.64 -7.47
CA ILE A 66 -6.65 7.80 -6.11
C ILE A 66 -5.52 7.79 -5.07
N ILE A 67 -4.58 6.85 -5.16
CA ILE A 67 -3.48 6.75 -4.17
C ILE A 67 -2.57 7.98 -4.22
N LEU A 68 -2.28 8.50 -5.41
CA LEU A 68 -1.48 9.71 -5.56
C LEU A 68 -2.20 10.97 -5.05
N SER A 69 -3.53 10.99 -5.03
CA SER A 69 -4.31 12.13 -4.55
C SER A 69 -4.47 12.18 -3.03
N MET A 70 -4.09 11.11 -2.31
CA MET A 70 -4.27 10.95 -0.86
C MET A 70 -2.95 11.11 -0.09
N PRO A 71 -2.61 12.30 0.44
CA PRO A 71 -1.33 12.56 1.11
C PRO A 71 -1.10 11.70 2.36
N LEU A 72 -2.18 11.36 3.06
CA LEU A 72 -2.17 10.53 4.27
C LEU A 72 -1.48 9.18 4.04
N LEU A 73 -1.63 8.57 2.87
CA LEU A 73 -1.00 7.27 2.57
C LEU A 73 0.54 7.35 2.52
N TRP A 74 1.10 8.56 2.38
CA TRP A 74 2.52 8.79 2.16
C TRP A 74 3.29 9.16 3.42
N ILE A 75 2.60 9.36 4.55
CA ILE A 75 3.21 9.89 5.78
C ILE A 75 4.11 8.89 6.51
N TYR A 76 4.00 7.59 6.22
CA TYR A 76 4.74 6.56 6.95
C TYR A 76 5.85 5.94 6.09
N VAL A 77 7.06 5.87 6.65
CA VAL A 77 8.24 5.26 6.01
C VAL A 77 8.83 4.18 6.91
N PRO A 78 8.55 2.89 6.65
CA PRO A 78 9.19 1.79 7.37
C PRO A 78 10.59 1.51 6.80
N VAL A 79 11.62 1.74 7.61
CA VAL A 79 13.01 1.44 7.28
C VAL A 79 13.43 0.15 7.95
N ARG A 80 13.78 -0.88 7.18
CA ARG A 80 14.45 -2.07 7.71
C ARG A 80 15.95 -1.83 7.60
N LEU A 81 16.69 -1.83 8.69
CA LEU A 81 18.12 -1.49 8.64
C LEU A 81 18.97 -2.55 7.93
N ARG A 82 18.46 -3.80 7.82
CA ARG A 82 19.14 -4.90 7.14
C ARG A 82 18.93 -4.81 5.63
N GLY A 83 20.03 -4.66 4.88
CA GLY A 83 20.03 -4.75 3.41
C GLY A 83 19.71 -3.47 2.63
N TYR A 84 19.58 -2.31 3.29
CA TYR A 84 19.38 -1.04 2.58
C TYR A 84 20.70 -0.40 2.15
N ARG A 85 20.71 0.12 0.92
CA ARG A 85 21.72 1.05 0.42
C ARG A 85 21.22 2.48 0.61
N ALA A 86 22.04 3.38 1.17
CA ALA A 86 21.66 4.76 1.49
C ALA A 86 20.96 5.52 0.34
N PRO A 87 21.37 5.39 -0.95
CA PRO A 87 20.70 6.09 -2.05
C PRO A 87 19.23 5.68 -2.23
N ARG A 88 18.92 4.38 -2.12
CA ARG A 88 17.54 3.89 -2.29
C ARG A 88 16.63 4.38 -1.17
N LEU A 89 17.15 4.42 0.06
CA LEU A 89 16.42 4.95 1.20
C LEU A 89 16.12 6.44 1.00
N SER A 90 17.12 7.22 0.57
CA SER A 90 16.95 8.65 0.32
C SER A 90 15.86 8.92 -0.72
N ALA A 91 15.82 8.14 -1.81
CA ALA A 91 14.81 8.28 -2.86
C ALA A 91 13.39 7.96 -2.35
N ILE A 92 13.23 6.91 -1.53
CA ILE A 92 11.93 6.55 -0.95
C ILE A 92 11.46 7.64 0.02
N VAL A 93 12.35 8.14 0.89
CA VAL A 93 12.02 9.21 1.83
C VAL A 93 11.62 10.48 1.11
N GLN A 94 12.38 10.90 0.09
CA GLN A 94 12.07 12.08 -0.73
C GLN A 94 10.74 11.93 -1.46
N LEU A 95 10.48 10.77 -2.05
CA LEU A 95 9.22 10.48 -2.72
C LEU A 95 8.04 10.59 -1.75
N ARG A 96 8.17 10.02 -0.55
CA ARG A 96 7.16 10.07 0.50
C ARG A 96 6.92 11.49 0.97
N ALA A 97 7.98 12.25 1.21
CA ALA A 97 7.91 13.65 1.60
C ALA A 97 7.20 14.53 0.56
N ALA A 98 7.54 14.35 -0.72
CA ALA A 98 6.89 15.09 -1.79
C ALA A 98 5.38 14.80 -1.88
N ARG A 99 4.95 13.59 -1.49
CA ARG A 99 3.55 13.15 -1.62
C ARG A 99 2.72 13.33 -0.35
N SER A 100 3.35 13.38 0.82
CA SER A 100 2.68 13.73 2.09
C SER A 100 2.24 15.20 2.14
N ARG A 101 2.74 16.03 1.21
CA ARG A 101 2.48 17.48 1.17
C ARG A 101 2.86 18.10 2.52
N ASN A 102 1.91 18.76 3.19
CA ASN A 102 2.14 19.44 4.47
C ASN A 102 1.93 18.54 5.70
N LEU A 103 1.73 17.23 5.51
CA LEU A 103 1.55 16.29 6.62
C LEU A 103 2.91 15.83 7.18
N PRO A 104 3.03 15.65 8.51
CA PRO A 104 4.26 15.20 9.14
C PRO A 104 4.59 13.76 8.74
N LEU A 105 5.85 13.50 8.39
CA LEU A 105 6.35 12.17 8.10
C LEU A 105 6.75 11.44 9.38
N ALA A 106 6.27 10.21 9.54
CA ALA A 106 6.69 9.27 10.57
C ALA A 106 7.63 8.23 9.94
N ILE A 107 8.89 8.23 10.37
CA ILE A 107 9.91 7.28 9.95
C ILE A 107 10.14 6.28 11.07
N SER A 108 9.96 4.99 10.81
CA SER A 108 10.24 3.94 11.77
C SER A 108 11.45 3.13 11.35
N PHE A 109 12.32 2.81 12.30
CA PHE A 109 13.49 1.96 12.06
C PHE A 109 13.24 0.61 12.72
N ARG A 110 13.32 -0.47 11.94
CA ARG A 110 13.38 -1.83 12.44
C ARG A 110 14.80 -2.35 12.29
N ALA A 111 15.49 -2.49 13.41
CA ALA A 111 16.68 -3.32 13.49
C ALA A 111 16.24 -4.77 13.29
N GLY A 112 16.90 -5.49 12.39
CA GLY A 112 16.66 -6.91 12.25
C GLY A 112 17.37 -7.61 13.39
N ASP A 113 16.65 -8.07 14.41
CA ASP A 113 17.23 -8.99 15.38
C ASP A 113 17.69 -10.24 14.64
N LYS A 114 18.96 -10.60 14.82
CA LYS A 114 19.48 -11.90 14.38
C LYS A 114 18.86 -12.97 15.27
N GLY A 115 17.68 -13.45 14.90
CA GLY A 115 16.99 -14.46 15.70
C GLY A 115 15.83 -15.11 14.96
N ALA A 116 16.08 -15.72 13.81
CA ALA A 116 15.30 -16.87 13.32
C ALA A 116 15.94 -17.42 12.03
N VAL A 117 16.65 -18.53 12.21
CA VAL A 117 16.77 -19.71 11.35
C VAL A 117 16.64 -19.48 9.84
N GLU A 118 17.75 -19.62 9.14
CA GLU A 118 17.76 -19.94 7.71
C GLU A 118 16.96 -21.23 7.51
N HIS A 119 15.76 -21.11 6.94
CA HIS A 119 15.12 -22.26 6.31
C HIS A 119 15.78 -22.43 4.94
N PRO A 120 16.46 -23.56 4.66
CA PRO A 120 16.96 -23.82 3.33
C PRO A 120 15.75 -23.95 2.41
N CYS A 121 15.63 -23.05 1.43
CA CYS A 121 14.84 -23.35 0.24
C CYS A 121 15.47 -24.57 -0.42
N GLN A 122 14.99 -25.76 -0.06
CA GLN A 122 15.23 -26.95 -0.85
C GLN A 122 14.58 -26.71 -2.20
N LEU A 123 15.44 -26.53 -3.21
CA LEU A 123 15.11 -26.85 -4.58
C LEU A 123 14.54 -28.27 -4.61
N MET A 124 13.40 -28.43 -5.25
CA MET A 124 12.99 -29.71 -5.81
C MET A 124 12.50 -29.52 -7.24
N PRO A 125 12.68 -30.57 -8.07
CA PRO A 125 13.14 -30.49 -9.46
C PRO A 125 12.06 -30.14 -10.48
#